data_AF-A0A3Q7NMU7-F1
#
_entry.id   AF-A0A3Q7NMU7-F1
#
_cell.length_a   1.000
_cell.length_b   1.000
_cell.length_c   1.000
_cell.angle_alpha   90.00
_cell.angle_beta   90.00
_cell.angle_gamma   90.00
#
_symmetry.space_group_name_H-M   'P 1'
#
loop_
_entity.id
_entity.type
_entity.pdbx_description
1 polymer ?
#
loop_
_entity_poly.entity_id
_entity_poly.type
_entity_poly.pdbx_seq_one_letter_code
_entity_poly.pdbx_strand_id
1 'polypeptide(L)'
;MERKVSRICLASEPDVIHFLQVAWEKTLGSGFVIALTDGQSAWTGTVSESEISQEADDMALEKEKYVDELRKALVLGGGPADAYKFDFSRESCHFSFEKNLKDVSFRLGSFNLEKVASPAEVIRKLICDCLDTITENQAKNEHLQKENERLLRDWNDVQGRFEKCVSAKEAVETDLYKRFILVLNEKKAKIRSLHKLLNEVQELEKNVEPERETTTCSEMTADRDAVYDESTDEERENLPDPSVLAPGLILHHLRRQKRSTAQLKTCL
;
A
#
# COMPACT_ATOMS: atom_id res chain seq x y z
N MET A 1 -12.98 26.06 -2.44
CA MET A 1 -14.17 25.97 -1.56
C MET A 1 -14.61 24.53 -1.53
N GLU A 2 -14.38 23.86 -0.41
CA GLU A 2 -14.82 22.50 -0.15
C GLU A 2 -16.19 22.53 0.54
N ARG A 3 -16.93 21.43 0.42
CA ARG A 3 -18.21 21.29 1.09
C ARG A 3 -18.51 19.84 1.41
N LYS A 4 -19.35 19.63 2.41
CA LYS A 4 -19.88 18.33 2.79
C LYS A 4 -21.36 18.45 3.09
N VAL A 5 -22.14 17.51 2.54
CA VAL A 5 -23.52 17.29 2.94
C VAL A 5 -23.58 16.01 3.76
N SER A 6 -24.22 16.11 4.93
CA SER A 6 -24.38 15.04 5.91
C SER A 6 -25.85 14.91 6.25
N ARG A 7 -26.33 13.68 6.40
CA ARG A 7 -27.66 13.37 6.92
C ARG A 7 -27.58 13.32 8.45
N ILE A 8 -28.47 14.04 9.13
CA ILE A 8 -28.55 14.04 10.59
C ILE A 8 -30.00 13.83 11.07
N CYS A 9 -30.15 13.37 12.30
CA CYS A 9 -31.43 13.34 13.00
C CYS A 9 -31.34 14.30 14.19
N LEU A 10 -32.33 15.16 14.35
CA LEU A 10 -32.43 16.06 15.49
C LEU A 10 -33.09 15.33 16.66
N ALA A 11 -32.66 15.56 17.89
CA ALA A 11 -33.29 14.90 19.03
C ALA A 11 -34.71 15.43 19.33
N SER A 12 -35.03 16.66 18.90
CA SER A 12 -36.39 17.21 18.95
C SER A 12 -37.35 16.59 17.93
N GLU A 13 -36.84 16.14 16.78
CA GLU A 13 -37.62 15.61 15.67
C GLU A 13 -36.95 14.32 15.12
N PRO A 14 -36.99 13.20 15.87
CA PRO A 14 -36.24 11.98 15.52
C PRO A 14 -36.76 11.29 14.25
N ASP A 15 -38.05 11.48 13.91
CA ASP A 15 -38.69 10.88 12.74
C ASP A 15 -38.44 11.66 11.45
N VAL A 16 -37.86 12.86 11.53
CA VAL A 16 -37.62 13.74 10.38
C VAL A 16 -36.13 13.78 10.07
N ILE A 17 -35.79 13.36 8.85
CA ILE A 17 -34.43 13.43 8.36
C ILE A 17 -34.10 14.88 8.00
N HIS A 18 -32.99 15.37 8.55
CA HIS A 18 -32.45 16.67 8.23
C HIS A 18 -31.13 16.51 7.46
N PHE A 19 -30.83 17.51 6.62
CA PHE A 19 -29.56 17.60 5.91
C PHE A 19 -28.77 18.80 6.42
N LEU A 20 -27.52 18.52 6.76
CA LEU A 20 -26.54 19.52 7.18
C LEU A 20 -25.51 19.69 6.08
N GLN A 21 -25.41 20.88 5.53
CA GLN A 21 -24.35 21.26 4.61
C GLN A 21 -23.34 22.14 5.35
N VAL A 22 -22.06 21.78 5.27
CA VAL A 22 -20.95 22.59 5.79
C VAL A 22 -20.02 22.91 4.63
N ALA A 23 -19.68 24.19 4.44
CA ALA A 23 -18.79 24.64 3.38
C ALA A 23 -17.70 25.54 3.93
N TRP A 24 -16.45 25.30 3.51
CA TRP A 24 -15.25 26.02 3.96
C TRP A 24 -14.32 26.31 2.78
N GLU A 25 -13.41 27.27 2.93
CA GLU A 25 -12.52 27.64 1.84
C GLU A 25 -11.25 26.79 1.80
N LYS A 26 -10.40 26.91 2.84
CA LYS A 26 -9.10 26.22 2.94
C LYS A 26 -9.12 25.17 4.04
N THR A 27 -9.45 25.58 5.26
CA THR A 27 -9.55 24.70 6.42
C THR A 27 -10.82 25.04 7.19
N LEU A 28 -11.34 24.06 7.92
CA LEU A 28 -12.50 24.26 8.79
C LEU A 28 -12.20 25.28 9.90
N GLY A 29 -10.94 25.38 10.34
CA GLY A 29 -10.50 26.32 11.39
C GLY A 29 -10.45 27.79 10.96
N SER A 30 -10.43 28.07 9.65
CA SER A 30 -10.53 29.46 9.13
C SER A 30 -11.96 29.99 9.05
N GLY A 31 -12.93 29.18 9.49
CA GLY A 31 -14.35 29.48 9.40
C GLY A 31 -15.07 28.70 8.31
N PHE A 32 -16.39 28.59 8.47
CA PHE A 32 -17.26 27.83 7.60
C PHE A 32 -18.69 28.39 7.58
N VAL A 33 -19.40 28.08 6.51
CA VAL A 33 -20.84 28.31 6.38
C VAL A 33 -21.55 27.00 6.64
N ILE A 34 -22.56 27.03 7.50
CA ILE A 34 -23.39 25.88 7.85
C ILE A 34 -24.82 26.14 7.42
N ALA A 35 -25.45 25.16 6.77
CA ALA A 35 -26.85 25.23 6.39
C ALA A 35 -27.59 23.96 6.81
N LEU A 36 -28.75 24.14 7.44
CA LEU A 36 -29.64 23.07 7.88
C LEU A 36 -30.92 23.11 7.05
N THR A 37 -31.41 21.96 6.60
CA THR A 37 -32.69 21.86 5.89
C THR A 37 -33.43 20.56 6.19
N ASP A 38 -34.75 20.65 6.26
CA ASP A 38 -35.69 19.51 6.35
C ASP A 38 -36.31 19.17 4.97
N GLY A 39 -35.80 19.79 3.89
CA GLY A 39 -36.34 19.68 2.54
C GLY A 39 -37.50 20.63 2.22
N GLN A 40 -37.97 21.42 3.19
CA GLN A 40 -39.00 22.45 2.98
C GLN A 40 -38.50 23.84 3.39
N SER A 41 -37.92 23.94 4.57
CA SER A 41 -37.29 25.13 5.14
C SER A 41 -35.77 24.99 5.14
N ALA A 42 -35.09 26.12 5.24
CA ALA A 42 -33.64 26.16 5.35
C ALA A 42 -33.22 27.24 6.36
N TRP A 43 -32.15 26.96 7.09
CA TRP A 43 -31.48 27.90 7.98
C TRP A 43 -30.00 27.93 7.65
N THR A 44 -29.36 29.08 7.78
CA THR A 44 -27.94 29.24 7.45
C THR A 44 -27.24 30.06 8.53
N GLY A 45 -26.03 29.67 8.88
CA GLY A 45 -25.16 30.39 9.80
C GLY A 45 -23.75 30.48 9.21
N THR A 46 -23.01 31.48 9.65
CA THR A 46 -21.58 31.62 9.34
C THR A 46 -20.82 31.58 10.65
N VAL A 47 -19.77 30.76 10.69
CA VAL A 47 -18.87 30.66 11.84
C VAL A 47 -17.49 31.15 11.38
N SER A 48 -17.00 32.18 12.03
CA SER A 48 -15.71 32.82 11.77
C SER A 48 -14.56 32.10 12.48
N GLU A 49 -13.32 32.33 12.02
CA GLU A 49 -12.13 31.83 12.69
C GLU A 49 -12.01 32.30 14.15
N SER A 50 -12.41 33.54 14.43
CA SER A 50 -12.40 34.10 15.79
C SER A 50 -13.37 33.36 16.72
N GLU A 51 -14.57 33.03 16.24
CA GLU A 51 -15.56 32.27 17.03
C GLU A 51 -15.08 30.85 17.31
N ILE A 52 -14.45 30.20 16.33
CA ILE A 52 -13.85 28.86 16.53
C ILE A 52 -12.74 28.91 17.57
N SER A 53 -11.90 29.95 17.52
CA SER A 53 -10.78 30.10 18.46
C SER A 53 -11.29 30.39 19.87
N GLN A 54 -12.30 31.26 20.00
CA GLN A 54 -12.93 31.58 21.28
C GLN A 54 -13.62 30.35 21.90
N GLU A 55 -14.38 29.58 21.12
CA GLU A 55 -15.06 28.38 21.63
C GLU A 55 -14.04 27.31 22.06
N ALA A 56 -12.91 27.18 21.35
CA ALA A 56 -11.83 26.28 21.76
C ALA A 56 -11.23 26.69 23.12
N ASP A 57 -11.00 28.00 23.32
CA ASP A 57 -10.49 28.56 24.59
C ASP A 57 -11.50 28.35 25.73
N ASP A 58 -12.79 28.59 25.48
CA ASP A 58 -13.88 28.40 26.45
C ASP A 58 -14.01 26.93 26.88
N MET A 59 -13.71 26.00 25.96
CA MET A 59 -13.66 24.56 26.23
C MET A 59 -12.31 24.09 26.81
N ALA A 60 -11.33 24.97 26.98
CA ALA A 60 -9.96 24.65 27.40
C ALA A 60 -9.30 23.57 26.51
N LEU A 61 -9.53 23.65 25.20
CA LEU A 61 -8.96 22.77 24.18
C LEU A 61 -8.01 23.55 23.28
N GLU A 62 -6.93 22.89 22.83
CA GLU A 62 -6.11 23.43 21.75
C GLU A 62 -6.97 23.57 20.48
N LYS A 63 -6.83 24.71 19.78
CA LYS A 63 -7.62 25.05 18.59
C LYS A 63 -7.63 23.93 17.56
N GLU A 64 -6.47 23.31 17.29
CA GLU A 64 -6.34 22.21 16.34
C GLU A 64 -7.16 20.99 16.76
N LYS A 65 -7.11 20.63 18.05
CA LYS A 65 -7.91 19.51 18.60
C LYS A 65 -9.40 19.81 18.55
N TYR A 66 -9.80 21.05 18.80
CA TYR A 66 -11.19 21.47 18.68
C TYR A 66 -11.68 21.37 17.23
N VAL A 67 -10.90 21.86 16.27
CA VAL A 67 -11.21 21.75 14.84
C VAL A 67 -11.31 20.30 14.38
N ASP A 68 -10.50 19.40 14.91
CA ASP A 68 -10.62 17.96 14.63
C ASP A 68 -11.93 17.37 15.15
N GLU A 69 -12.40 17.80 16.32
CA GLU A 69 -13.72 17.40 16.85
C GLU A 69 -14.87 17.96 16.01
N LEU A 70 -14.79 19.22 15.55
CA LEU A 70 -15.74 19.79 14.59
C LEU A 70 -15.78 18.98 13.29
N ARG A 71 -14.60 18.58 12.78
CA ARG A 71 -14.50 17.77 11.56
C ARG A 71 -15.15 16.40 11.75
N LYS A 72 -14.97 15.75 12.90
CA LYS A 72 -15.62 14.46 13.21
C LYS A 72 -17.14 14.61 13.28
N ALA A 73 -17.64 15.60 14.01
CA ALA A 73 -19.07 15.80 14.22
C ALA A 73 -19.81 16.22 12.94
N LEU A 74 -19.29 17.23 12.23
CA LEU A 74 -20.03 17.91 11.17
C LEU A 74 -19.72 17.37 9.75
N VAL A 75 -18.50 16.85 9.53
CA VAL A 75 -18.02 16.50 8.18
C VAL A 75 -17.89 14.99 7.98
N LEU A 76 -17.20 14.29 8.88
CA LEU A 76 -16.90 12.87 8.69
C LEU A 76 -18.07 11.95 9.07
N GLY A 77 -19.07 12.46 9.80
CA GLY A 77 -20.13 11.63 10.38
C GLY A 77 -19.55 10.63 11.39
N GLY A 78 -18.66 11.12 12.24
CA GLY A 78 -17.66 10.30 12.93
C GLY A 78 -18.24 9.48 14.08
N GLY A 79 -18.17 8.15 13.94
CA GLY A 79 -18.25 7.21 15.06
C GLY A 79 -19.39 6.20 14.97
N PRO A 80 -19.56 5.35 16.00
CA PRO A 80 -20.77 4.56 16.19
C PRO A 80 -22.02 5.44 16.10
N ALA A 81 -23.18 4.85 15.80
CA ALA A 81 -24.42 5.55 15.46
C ALA A 81 -24.88 6.65 16.44
N ASP A 82 -24.33 6.71 17.66
CA ASP A 82 -24.70 7.63 18.73
C ASP A 82 -23.55 8.52 19.23
N ALA A 83 -22.45 8.67 18.49
CA ALA A 83 -21.30 9.45 18.96
C ALA A 83 -21.59 10.95 19.14
N TYR A 84 -22.53 11.47 18.36
CA TYR A 84 -22.92 12.89 18.37
C TYR A 84 -24.43 13.04 18.36
N LYS A 85 -24.93 13.97 19.15
CA LYS A 85 -26.36 14.34 19.24
C LYS A 85 -26.53 15.75 18.71
N PHE A 86 -27.54 15.95 17.86
CA PHE A 86 -27.84 17.25 17.26
C PHE A 86 -29.18 17.75 17.75
N ASP A 87 -29.24 19.04 18.08
CA ASP A 87 -30.44 19.70 18.59
C ASP A 87 -30.62 21.04 17.85
N PHE A 88 -31.87 21.36 17.53
CA PHE A 88 -32.23 22.62 16.89
C PHE A 88 -33.61 23.07 17.35
N SER A 89 -33.72 24.34 17.78
CA SER A 89 -35.00 24.98 18.08
C SER A 89 -35.38 25.92 16.93
N ARG A 90 -36.54 25.69 16.32
CA ARG A 90 -37.05 26.51 15.21
C ARG A 90 -37.43 27.93 15.66
N GLU A 91 -37.79 28.11 16.93
CA GLU A 91 -38.18 29.41 17.50
C GLU A 91 -36.97 30.30 17.77
N SER A 92 -35.94 29.74 18.40
CA SER A 92 -34.71 30.47 18.73
C SER A 92 -33.68 30.45 17.60
N CYS A 93 -33.90 29.61 16.58
CA CYS A 93 -32.94 29.26 15.53
C CYS A 93 -31.55 28.89 16.07
N HIS A 94 -31.51 28.34 17.28
CA HIS A 94 -30.29 27.90 17.94
C HIS A 94 -30.03 26.44 17.58
N PHE A 95 -28.87 26.18 16.99
CA PHE A 95 -28.36 24.84 16.68
C PHE A 95 -27.26 24.48 17.66
N SER A 96 -27.32 23.29 18.24
CA SER A 96 -26.27 22.78 19.13
C SER A 96 -26.01 21.32 18.85
N PHE A 97 -24.79 20.89 19.16
CA PHE A 97 -24.43 19.49 19.08
C PHE A 97 -23.55 19.08 20.24
N GLU A 98 -23.81 17.88 20.72
CA GLU A 98 -23.16 17.28 21.87
C GLU A 98 -22.34 16.08 21.42
N LYS A 99 -21.24 15.82 22.13
CA LYS A 99 -20.48 14.59 22.01
C LYS A 99 -20.87 13.65 23.13
N ASN A 100 -21.25 12.44 22.76
CA ASN A 100 -21.58 11.38 23.71
C ASN A 100 -20.32 10.58 24.05
N LEU A 101 -20.01 10.50 25.34
CA LEU A 101 -18.94 9.69 25.91
C LEU A 101 -19.53 8.71 26.92
N LYS A 102 -19.84 7.49 26.45
CA LYS A 102 -20.46 6.43 27.25
C LYS A 102 -21.78 6.91 27.88
N ASP A 103 -21.77 7.28 29.16
CA ASP A 103 -22.95 7.65 29.95
C ASP A 103 -23.11 9.17 30.14
N VAL A 104 -22.20 9.97 29.58
CA VAL A 104 -22.21 11.44 29.71
C VAL A 104 -22.16 12.07 28.33
N SER A 105 -23.01 13.07 28.10
CA SER A 105 -22.90 13.97 26.95
C SER A 105 -22.41 15.34 27.40
N PHE A 106 -21.68 16.02 26.52
CA PHE A 106 -21.31 17.42 26.74
C PHE A 106 -21.43 18.20 25.44
N ARG A 107 -21.79 19.48 25.55
CA ARG A 107 -21.91 20.39 24.41
C ARG A 107 -20.54 20.61 23.78
N LEU A 108 -20.43 20.30 22.49
CA LEU A 108 -19.22 20.47 21.70
C LEU A 108 -19.25 21.78 20.89
N GLY A 109 -20.44 22.28 20.58
CA GLY A 109 -20.58 23.60 19.99
C GLY A 109 -22.03 23.98 19.80
N SER A 110 -22.25 25.26 19.56
CA SER A 110 -23.55 25.81 19.24
C SER A 110 -23.43 27.05 18.37
N PHE A 111 -24.37 27.21 17.45
CA PHE A 111 -24.41 28.31 16.50
C PHE A 111 -25.84 28.83 16.37
N ASN A 112 -25.99 30.13 16.18
CA ASN A 112 -27.26 30.70 15.78
C ASN A 112 -27.37 30.63 14.26
N LEU A 113 -28.46 30.07 13.77
CA LEU A 113 -28.77 30.02 12.35
C LEU A 113 -29.84 31.07 12.04
N GLU A 114 -29.87 31.56 10.81
CA GLU A 114 -30.91 32.48 10.34
C GLU A 114 -31.83 31.75 9.38
N LYS A 115 -33.14 31.94 9.56
CA LYS A 115 -34.12 31.35 8.65
C LYS A 115 -34.03 32.01 7.28
N VAL A 116 -33.85 31.19 6.25
CA VAL A 116 -33.71 31.66 4.87
C VAL A 116 -35.08 32.01 4.30
N ALA A 117 -35.19 33.19 3.67
CA ALA A 117 -36.43 33.67 3.05
C ALA A 117 -36.85 32.85 1.81
N SER A 118 -35.87 32.35 1.04
CA SER A 118 -36.09 31.48 -0.12
C SER A 118 -35.42 30.10 0.08
N PRO A 119 -36.03 29.19 0.88
CA PRO A 119 -35.47 27.86 1.12
C PRO A 119 -35.26 27.05 -0.17
N ALA A 120 -36.15 27.25 -1.15
CA ALA A 120 -36.12 26.52 -2.40
C ALA A 120 -34.83 26.81 -3.20
N GLU A 121 -34.24 28.00 -3.10
CA GLU A 121 -32.95 28.29 -3.74
C GLU A 121 -31.80 27.53 -3.09
N VAL A 122 -31.77 27.48 -1.75
CA VAL A 122 -30.75 26.74 -1.01
C VAL A 122 -30.83 25.25 -1.31
N ILE A 123 -32.05 24.69 -1.30
CA ILE A 123 -32.28 23.27 -1.59
C ILE A 123 -31.91 22.94 -3.05
N ARG A 124 -32.32 23.77 -4.02
CA ARG A 124 -31.93 23.60 -5.43
C ARG A 124 -30.42 23.62 -5.58
N LYS A 125 -29.74 24.60 -4.97
CA LYS A 125 -28.29 24.72 -5.00
C LYS A 125 -27.62 23.47 -4.42
N LEU A 126 -28.06 23.02 -3.24
CA LEU A 126 -27.56 21.80 -2.59
C LEU A 126 -27.70 20.57 -3.51
N ILE A 127 -28.86 20.40 -4.15
CA ILE A 127 -29.09 19.29 -5.09
C ILE A 127 -28.17 19.41 -6.32
N CYS A 128 -28.05 20.60 -6.92
CA CYS A 128 -27.13 20.82 -8.04
C CYS A 128 -25.68 20.47 -7.66
N ASP A 129 -25.22 20.93 -6.49
CA ASP A 129 -23.88 20.64 -6.00
C ASP A 129 -23.65 19.13 -5.79
N CYS A 130 -24.68 18.41 -5.36
CA CYS A 130 -24.63 16.94 -5.23
C CYS A 130 -24.55 16.26 -6.60
N LEU A 131 -25.33 16.70 -7.59
CA LEU A 131 -25.30 16.18 -8.95
C LEU A 131 -23.96 16.43 -9.65
N ASP A 132 -23.39 17.62 -9.47
CA ASP A 132 -22.05 17.95 -9.98
C ASP A 132 -20.99 17.04 -9.36
N THR A 133 -21.06 16.84 -8.03
CA THR A 133 -20.15 15.94 -7.30
C THR A 133 -20.28 14.49 -7.78
N ILE A 134 -21.50 14.01 -8.04
CA ILE A 134 -21.74 12.67 -8.59
C ILE A 134 -21.10 12.55 -9.97
N THR A 135 -21.32 13.53 -10.84
CA THR A 135 -20.80 13.54 -12.21
C THR A 135 -19.28 13.56 -12.23
N GLU A 136 -18.65 14.41 -11.40
CA GLU A 136 -17.19 14.47 -11.27
C GLU A 136 -16.61 13.15 -10.75
N ASN A 137 -17.23 12.56 -9.73
CA ASN A 137 -16.79 11.28 -9.17
C ASN A 137 -16.96 10.12 -10.15
N GLN A 138 -18.04 10.13 -10.96
CA GLN A 138 -18.23 9.15 -12.03
C GLN A 138 -17.11 9.26 -13.07
N ALA A 139 -16.79 10.47 -13.54
CA ALA A 139 -15.70 10.69 -14.49
C ALA A 139 -14.34 10.25 -13.92
N LYS A 140 -14.05 10.57 -12.65
CA LYS A 140 -12.84 10.11 -11.95
C LYS A 140 -12.78 8.58 -11.85
N ASN A 141 -13.90 7.94 -11.53
CA ASN A 141 -13.98 6.49 -11.41
C ASN A 141 -13.76 5.80 -12.76
N GLU A 142 -14.35 6.31 -13.83
CA GLU A 142 -14.11 5.81 -15.19
C GLU A 142 -12.65 5.97 -15.62
N HIS A 143 -12.04 7.10 -15.29
CA HIS A 143 -10.62 7.34 -15.55
C HIS A 143 -9.73 6.36 -14.78
N LEU A 144 -9.96 6.20 -13.47
CA LEU A 144 -9.21 5.25 -12.64
C LEU A 144 -9.42 3.81 -13.09
N GLN A 145 -10.60 3.46 -13.57
CA GLN A 145 -10.90 2.14 -14.14
C GLN A 145 -10.07 1.88 -15.40
N LYS A 146 -9.98 2.86 -16.31
CA LYS A 146 -9.13 2.76 -17.51
C LYS A 146 -7.65 2.63 -17.16
N GLU A 147 -7.16 3.38 -16.18
CA GLU A 147 -5.79 3.29 -15.69
C GLU A 147 -5.49 1.93 -15.05
N ASN A 148 -6.42 1.39 -14.26
CA ASN A 148 -6.29 0.07 -13.66
C ASN A 148 -6.19 -1.02 -14.74
N GLU A 149 -7.07 -0.95 -15.75
CA GLU A 149 -7.02 -1.87 -16.89
C GLU A 149 -5.72 -1.75 -17.70
N ARG A 150 -5.20 -0.53 -17.88
CA ARG A 150 -3.89 -0.30 -18.51
C ARG A 150 -2.78 -0.97 -17.70
N LEU A 151 -2.68 -0.66 -16.41
CA LEU A 151 -1.67 -1.22 -15.51
C LEU A 151 -1.74 -2.76 -15.45
N LEU A 152 -2.94 -3.32 -15.48
CA LEU A 152 -3.12 -4.77 -15.52
C LEU A 152 -2.62 -5.38 -16.84
N ARG A 153 -2.84 -4.71 -17.99
CA ARG A 153 -2.26 -5.16 -19.27
C ARG A 153 -0.74 -5.09 -19.25
N ASP A 154 -0.18 -3.97 -18.79
CA ASP A 154 1.26 -3.76 -18.71
C ASP A 154 1.93 -4.79 -17.78
N TRP A 155 1.30 -5.07 -16.63
CA TRP A 155 1.75 -6.12 -15.72
C TRP A 155 1.82 -7.50 -16.40
N ASN A 156 0.77 -7.89 -17.11
CA ASN A 156 0.73 -9.17 -17.80
C ASN A 156 1.75 -9.25 -18.95
N ASP A 157 1.98 -8.15 -19.68
CA ASP A 157 3.02 -8.09 -20.71
C ASP A 157 4.42 -8.27 -20.10
N VAL A 158 4.74 -7.50 -19.06
CA VAL A 158 6.03 -7.58 -18.37
C VAL A 158 6.25 -8.97 -17.79
N GLN A 159 5.23 -9.56 -17.16
CA GLN A 159 5.31 -10.93 -16.64
C GLN A 159 5.60 -11.93 -17.77
N GLY A 160 4.89 -11.86 -18.90
CA GLY A 160 5.13 -12.76 -20.03
C GLY A 160 6.52 -12.58 -20.66
N ARG A 161 7.05 -11.36 -20.70
CA ARG A 161 8.41 -11.09 -21.17
C ARG A 161 9.46 -11.60 -20.18
N PHE A 162 9.18 -11.49 -18.88
CA PHE A 162 10.04 -12.01 -17.82
C PHE A 162 10.12 -13.54 -17.88
N GLU A 163 9.00 -14.24 -18.00
CA GLU A 163 8.96 -15.70 -18.14
C GLU A 163 9.78 -16.16 -19.35
N LYS A 164 9.64 -15.50 -20.52
CA LYS A 164 10.46 -15.78 -21.71
C LYS A 164 11.95 -15.55 -21.48
N CYS A 165 12.31 -14.48 -20.76
CA CYS A 165 13.69 -14.17 -20.42
C CYS A 165 14.31 -15.26 -19.54
N VAL A 166 13.57 -15.72 -18.51
CA VAL A 166 14.00 -16.82 -17.64
C VAL A 166 14.22 -18.10 -18.44
N SER A 167 13.25 -18.50 -19.27
CA SER A 167 13.41 -19.70 -20.11
C SER A 167 14.59 -19.59 -21.09
N ALA A 168 14.80 -18.41 -21.69
CA ALA A 168 15.93 -18.18 -22.58
C ALA A 168 17.28 -18.27 -21.84
N LYS A 169 17.36 -17.68 -20.64
CA LYS A 169 18.54 -17.78 -19.76
C LYS A 169 18.84 -19.23 -19.42
N GLU A 170 17.85 -19.99 -18.94
CA GLU A 170 18.01 -21.40 -18.57
C GLU A 170 18.46 -22.27 -19.75
N ALA A 171 17.94 -22.01 -20.95
CA ALA A 171 18.35 -22.69 -22.17
C ALA A 171 19.83 -22.44 -22.51
N VAL A 172 20.27 -21.17 -22.43
CA VAL A 172 21.67 -20.79 -22.66
C VAL A 172 22.59 -21.37 -21.59
N GLU A 173 22.19 -21.34 -20.32
CA GLU A 173 22.94 -21.94 -19.22
C GLU A 173 23.12 -23.45 -19.45
N THR A 174 22.04 -24.16 -19.77
CA THR A 174 22.08 -25.60 -20.05
C THR A 174 22.98 -25.93 -21.23
N ASP A 175 22.93 -25.15 -22.31
CA ASP A 175 23.78 -25.34 -23.49
C ASP A 175 25.27 -25.09 -23.15
N LEU A 176 25.56 -24.02 -22.41
CA LEU A 176 26.92 -23.71 -21.98
C LEU A 176 27.49 -24.80 -21.06
N TYR A 177 26.71 -25.29 -20.09
CA TYR A 177 27.12 -26.41 -19.23
C TYR A 177 27.39 -27.68 -20.04
N LYS A 178 26.55 -28.01 -21.04
CA LYS A 178 26.80 -29.15 -21.93
C LYS A 178 28.11 -29.03 -22.69
N ARG A 179 28.37 -27.86 -23.29
CA ARG A 179 29.62 -27.59 -24.02
C ARG A 179 30.83 -27.66 -23.08
N PHE A 180 30.72 -27.11 -21.88
CA PHE A 180 31.78 -27.15 -20.88
C PHE A 180 32.11 -28.59 -20.46
N ILE A 181 31.11 -29.45 -20.25
CA ILE A 181 31.32 -30.87 -19.95
C ILE A 181 32.06 -31.58 -21.08
N LEU A 182 31.74 -31.29 -22.35
CA LEU A 182 32.46 -31.87 -23.49
C LEU A 182 33.95 -31.50 -23.47
N VAL A 183 34.26 -30.21 -23.27
CA VAL A 183 35.64 -29.72 -23.17
C VAL A 183 36.36 -30.38 -21.98
N LEU A 184 35.73 -30.47 -20.81
CA LEU A 184 36.30 -31.14 -19.65
C LEU A 184 36.57 -32.62 -19.91
N ASN A 185 35.67 -33.31 -20.61
CA ASN A 185 35.83 -34.73 -20.91
C ASN A 185 36.99 -34.97 -21.89
N GLU A 186 37.14 -34.14 -22.92
CA GLU A 186 38.29 -34.19 -23.83
C GLU A 186 39.61 -33.93 -23.10
N LYS A 187 39.64 -32.91 -22.23
CA LYS A 187 40.82 -32.60 -21.40
C LYS A 187 41.14 -33.76 -20.46
N LYS A 188 40.15 -34.32 -19.76
CA LYS A 188 40.33 -35.51 -18.90
C LYS A 188 40.83 -36.73 -19.68
N ALA A 189 40.32 -36.96 -20.90
CA ALA A 189 40.78 -38.05 -21.75
C ALA A 189 42.24 -37.86 -22.19
N LYS A 190 42.64 -36.63 -22.53
CA LYS A 190 44.03 -36.32 -22.89
C LYS A 190 44.96 -36.54 -21.70
N ILE A 191 44.61 -36.07 -20.51
CA ILE A 191 45.38 -36.29 -19.27
C ILE A 191 45.55 -37.81 -19.02
N ARG A 192 44.47 -38.59 -19.10
CA ARG A 192 44.55 -40.06 -18.95
C ARG A 192 45.48 -40.71 -19.97
N SER A 193 45.44 -40.27 -21.24
CA SER A 193 46.34 -40.80 -22.28
C SER A 193 47.81 -40.49 -22.01
N LEU A 194 48.09 -39.27 -21.52
CA LEU A 194 49.45 -38.84 -21.20
C LEU A 194 49.99 -39.57 -19.97
N HIS A 195 49.18 -39.72 -18.92
CA HIS A 195 49.54 -40.53 -17.75
C HIS A 195 49.82 -41.99 -18.12
N LYS A 196 49.03 -42.57 -19.04
CA LYS A 196 49.27 -43.93 -19.54
C LYS A 196 50.61 -44.03 -20.27
N LEU A 197 50.89 -43.11 -21.20
CA LEU A 197 52.16 -43.08 -21.92
C LEU A 197 53.35 -42.90 -20.98
N LEU A 198 53.22 -42.02 -19.98
CA LEU A 198 54.25 -41.79 -18.97
C LEU A 198 54.54 -43.07 -18.16
N ASN A 199 53.49 -43.77 -17.71
CA ASN A 199 53.64 -45.03 -16.98
C ASN A 199 54.27 -46.11 -17.87
N GLU A 200 53.91 -46.21 -19.15
CA GLU A 200 54.52 -47.18 -20.08
C GLU A 200 56.02 -46.92 -20.27
N VAL A 201 56.43 -45.65 -20.40
CA VAL A 201 57.85 -45.27 -20.47
C VAL A 201 58.57 -45.61 -19.16
N GLN A 202 57.97 -45.31 -18.01
CA GLN A 202 58.57 -45.58 -16.70
C GLN A 202 58.70 -47.08 -16.41
N GLU A 203 57.75 -47.91 -16.85
CA GLU A 203 57.85 -49.36 -16.75
C GLU A 203 58.87 -49.92 -17.75
N LEU A 204 59.02 -49.34 -18.95
CA LEU A 204 60.08 -49.72 -19.89
C LEU A 204 61.48 -49.41 -19.32
N GLU A 205 61.63 -48.28 -18.63
CA GLU A 205 62.87 -47.91 -17.92
C GLU A 205 63.18 -48.86 -16.76
N LYS A 206 62.18 -49.26 -15.97
CA LYS A 206 62.36 -50.27 -14.90
C LYS A 206 62.67 -51.68 -15.42
N ASN A 207 62.22 -52.02 -16.63
CA ASN A 207 62.48 -53.32 -17.25
C ASN A 207 63.81 -53.35 -18.03
N VAL A 208 64.51 -52.22 -18.20
CA VAL A 208 65.82 -52.11 -18.86
C VAL A 208 66.99 -52.19 -17.87
N GLU A 209 66.75 -52.24 -16.55
CA GLU A 209 67.80 -52.52 -15.57
C GLU A 209 67.51 -53.76 -14.71
N PRO A 210 68.31 -54.84 -14.84
CA PRO A 210 68.73 -55.65 -13.71
C PRO A 210 70.07 -55.14 -13.17
N GLU A 211 70.12 -54.93 -11.85
CA GLU A 211 71.32 -54.92 -10.99
C GLU A 211 72.48 -53.95 -11.34
N ARG A 212 72.67 -52.90 -10.52
CA ARG A 212 73.77 -52.79 -9.51
C ARG A 212 73.94 -51.38 -8.93
N GLU A 213 73.80 -51.32 -7.61
CA GLU A 213 74.68 -50.69 -6.62
C GLU A 213 75.47 -49.38 -6.92
N THR A 214 75.17 -48.40 -6.05
CA THR A 214 76.09 -47.58 -5.22
C THR A 214 76.70 -46.26 -5.75
N THR A 215 76.56 -45.24 -4.88
CA THR A 215 77.52 -44.15 -4.54
C THR A 215 77.39 -42.77 -5.19
N THR A 216 76.77 -41.85 -4.43
CA THR A 216 77.22 -40.50 -4.00
C THR A 216 77.77 -39.47 -5.00
N CYS A 217 77.07 -38.31 -5.10
CA CYS A 217 77.56 -36.92 -4.89
C CYS A 217 76.41 -35.94 -5.23
N SER A 218 75.88 -35.13 -4.30
CA SER A 218 76.29 -33.74 -4.01
C SER A 218 76.45 -32.92 -5.30
N GLU A 219 75.72 -31.83 -5.60
CA GLU A 219 75.53 -30.61 -4.81
C GLU A 219 74.51 -29.64 -5.49
N MET A 220 73.85 -28.81 -4.68
CA MET A 220 73.29 -27.44 -4.92
C MET A 220 72.90 -26.97 -6.34
N THR A 221 71.63 -26.57 -6.52
CA THR A 221 71.17 -25.16 -6.44
C THR A 221 69.72 -25.08 -6.93
N ALA A 222 68.78 -24.77 -6.03
CA ALA A 222 67.43 -24.35 -6.39
C ALA A 222 67.29 -22.88 -5.99
N ASP A 223 67.36 -22.01 -7.00
CA ASP A 223 66.97 -20.61 -6.87
C ASP A 223 65.49 -20.47 -7.28
N ARG A 224 64.86 -19.50 -6.65
CA ARG A 224 63.42 -19.27 -6.47
C ARG A 224 62.60 -19.17 -7.78
N ASP A 225 61.32 -19.57 -7.73
CA ASP A 225 60.22 -18.58 -7.68
C ASP A 225 58.83 -19.19 -7.49
N ALA A 226 58.18 -18.71 -6.41
CA ALA A 226 56.81 -18.21 -6.30
C ALA A 226 55.58 -19.08 -6.71
N VAL A 227 54.69 -19.23 -5.71
CA VAL A 227 53.27 -18.85 -5.71
C VAL A 227 52.31 -19.95 -5.22
N TYR A 228 51.49 -19.50 -4.27
CA TYR A 228 50.15 -19.96 -3.86
C TYR A 228 50.02 -20.96 -2.72
N ASP A 229 49.65 -20.38 -1.58
CA ASP A 229 49.11 -20.97 -0.37
C ASP A 229 47.67 -21.45 -0.65
N GLU A 230 47.48 -22.76 -0.71
CA GLU A 230 46.18 -23.41 -0.78
C GLU A 230 45.79 -23.82 0.65
N SER A 231 44.92 -23.03 1.28
CA SER A 231 44.29 -23.40 2.54
C SER A 231 42.90 -22.78 2.63
N THR A 232 41.88 -23.61 2.42
CA THR A 232 40.81 -23.76 3.41
C THR A 232 39.97 -25.00 3.11
N ASP A 233 40.25 -26.03 3.90
CA ASP A 233 39.30 -27.06 4.35
C ASP A 233 38.33 -26.41 5.36
N GLU A 234 37.06 -26.81 5.31
CA GLU A 234 36.16 -26.99 6.47
C GLU A 234 34.81 -27.49 5.92
N GLU A 235 34.62 -28.82 5.91
CA GLU A 235 33.29 -29.43 5.99
C GLU A 235 32.63 -29.09 7.34
N ARG A 236 31.37 -28.63 7.34
CA ARG A 236 30.45 -28.92 8.46
C ARG A 236 29.00 -29.16 8.01
N GLU A 237 28.49 -30.29 8.47
CA GLU A 237 27.13 -30.79 8.38
C GLU A 237 26.11 -30.06 9.31
N ASN A 238 24.88 -29.93 8.78
CA ASN A 238 23.55 -30.15 9.38
C ASN A 238 22.77 -29.11 10.27
N LEU A 239 21.63 -28.65 9.67
CA LEU A 239 20.26 -28.35 10.19
C LEU A 239 19.93 -26.99 10.89
N PRO A 240 18.65 -26.54 10.97
CA PRO A 240 17.54 -26.47 9.97
C PRO A 240 16.87 -25.05 9.88
N ASP A 241 16.09 -24.81 8.80
CA ASP A 241 15.13 -23.72 8.43
C ASP A 241 14.95 -22.44 9.28
N PRO A 242 14.68 -21.29 8.61
CA PRO A 242 13.30 -20.77 8.68
C PRO A 242 12.72 -20.20 7.37
N SER A 243 11.50 -20.67 7.08
CA SER A 243 10.37 -19.92 6.49
C SER A 243 10.57 -19.20 5.15
N VAL A 244 10.35 -19.94 4.06
CA VAL A 244 9.95 -19.38 2.76
C VAL A 244 8.43 -19.20 2.75
N LEU A 245 7.98 -17.94 2.82
CA LEU A 245 6.59 -17.56 2.56
C LEU A 245 6.28 -17.77 1.08
N ALA A 246 5.36 -18.71 0.78
CA ALA A 246 4.92 -19.03 -0.56
C ALA A 246 4.06 -17.90 -1.19
N PRO A 247 4.22 -17.59 -2.50
CA PRO A 247 3.43 -16.58 -3.24
C PRO A 247 1.91 -16.85 -3.37
N GLY A 248 1.39 -17.95 -2.82
CA GLY A 248 0.00 -18.38 -3.02
C GLY A 248 -1.07 -17.53 -2.31
N LEU A 249 -0.70 -16.76 -1.27
CA LEU A 249 -1.64 -15.98 -0.48
C LEU A 249 -2.12 -14.69 -1.18
N ILE A 250 -1.31 -14.12 -2.07
CA ILE A 250 -1.64 -12.86 -2.76
C ILE A 250 -2.74 -13.07 -3.82
N LEU A 251 -2.73 -14.23 -4.49
CA LEU A 251 -3.72 -14.56 -5.51
C LEU A 251 -5.13 -14.77 -4.92
N HIS A 252 -5.22 -15.35 -3.73
CA HIS A 252 -6.50 -15.57 -3.04
C HIS A 252 -7.14 -14.27 -2.55
N HIS A 253 -6.34 -13.26 -2.18
CA HIS A 253 -6.87 -11.96 -1.75
C HIS A 253 -7.44 -11.15 -2.91
N LEU A 254 -6.76 -11.13 -4.05
CA LEU A 254 -7.24 -10.43 -5.26
C LEU A 254 -8.48 -11.08 -5.88
N ARG A 255 -8.61 -12.41 -5.81
CA ARG A 255 -9.81 -13.12 -6.29
C ARG A 255 -11.04 -12.88 -5.40
N ARG A 256 -10.84 -12.65 -4.10
CA ARG A 256 -11.93 -12.35 -3.15
C ARG A 256 -12.46 -10.92 -3.35
N GLN A 257 -11.59 -9.96 -3.68
CA GLN A 257 -12.01 -8.58 -3.99
C GLN A 257 -12.84 -8.49 -5.29
N LYS A 258 -12.50 -9.26 -6.34
CA LYS A 258 -13.28 -9.29 -7.59
C LYS A 258 -14.69 -9.88 -7.44
N ARG A 259 -14.94 -10.77 -6.48
CA ARG A 259 -16.29 -11.33 -6.24
C ARG A 259 -17.21 -10.37 -5.48
N SER A 260 -16.65 -9.52 -4.61
CA SER A 260 -17.42 -8.52 -3.85
C SER A 260 -17.94 -7.39 -4.75
N THR A 261 -17.13 -6.93 -5.70
CA THR A 261 -17.52 -5.85 -6.64
C THR A 261 -18.51 -6.31 -7.73
N ALA A 262 -18.56 -7.61 -8.03
CA ALA A 262 -19.53 -8.16 -8.97
C ALA A 262 -20.94 -8.30 -8.37
N GLN A 263 -21.08 -8.54 -7.05
CA GLN A 263 -22.39 -8.64 -6.39
C GLN A 263 -23.11 -7.30 -6.22
N LEU A 264 -22.38 -6.18 -6.21
CA LEU A 264 -22.96 -4.84 -6.15
C LEU A 264 -23.54 -4.34 -7.49
N LYS A 265 -23.22 -5.00 -8.61
CA LYS A 265 -23.78 -4.69 -9.93
C LYS A 265 -25.08 -5.44 -10.25
N THR A 266 -25.51 -6.37 -9.40
CA THR A 266 -26.72 -7.19 -9.62
C THR A 266 -27.92 -6.79 -8.76
N CYS A 267 -27.82 -5.71 -7.97
CA CYS A 267 -28.89 -5.19 -7.10
C CYS A 267 -29.30 -3.73 -7.41
N LEU A 268 -29.01 -3.24 -8.61
CA LEU A 268 -29.59 -2.02 -9.19
C LEU A 268 -30.28 -2.40 -10.50
#